data_AF-A0A4S8MNV9-F1
#
_entry.id   AF-A0A4S8MNV9-F1
#
_cell.length_a   1.000
_cell.length_b   1.000
_cell.length_c   1.000
_cell.angle_alpha   90.00
_cell.angle_beta   90.00
_cell.angle_gamma   90.00
#
_symmetry.space_group_name_H-M   'P 1'
#
loop_
_entity.id
_entity.type
_entity.pdbx_description
1 polymer ?
#
loop_
_entity_poly.entity_id
_entity_poly.type
_entity_poly.pdbx_seq_one_letter_code
_entity_poly.pdbx_strand_id
1 'polypeptide(L)'
;MPSVEIMSRAEHTNWLATTDTEMTYIGKTLAERTPLDTTVTYCSDAQGPVCGGACTTYVGGPKCLAAPNTNCVRADRNVAFCANDGCSDCNFFNDCGTRMDNNFCFTPHTKSILVEA
;
A
#
# COMPACT_ATOMS: atom_id res chain seq x y z
N MET A 1 18.71 4.07 -17.81
CA MET A 1 17.31 4.15 -17.34
C MET A 1 17.16 3.05 -16.32
N PRO A 2 16.84 3.32 -15.04
CA PRO A 2 16.66 2.23 -14.09
C PRO A 2 15.35 1.53 -14.41
N SER A 3 15.41 0.22 -14.61
CA SER A 3 14.26 -0.66 -14.76
C SER A 3 13.51 -0.73 -13.43
N VAL A 4 12.24 -0.33 -13.42
CA VAL A 4 11.36 -0.56 -12.27
C VAL A 4 10.95 -2.03 -12.30
N GLU A 5 11.57 -2.85 -11.46
CA GLU A 5 11.16 -4.25 -11.29
C GLU A 5 9.95 -4.33 -10.35
N ILE A 6 8.83 -4.80 -10.90
CA ILE A 6 7.67 -5.16 -10.09
C ILE A 6 7.99 -6.51 -9.45
N MET A 7 8.16 -6.51 -8.12
CA MET A 7 8.38 -7.75 -7.36
C MET A 7 7.31 -8.79 -7.71
N SER A 8 7.74 -9.98 -8.08
CA SER A 8 6.89 -11.14 -8.24
C SER A 8 6.21 -11.50 -6.91
N ARG A 9 5.13 -12.29 -7.00
CA ARG A 9 4.39 -12.71 -5.81
C ARG A 9 5.26 -13.50 -4.82
N ALA A 10 6.20 -14.30 -5.33
CA ALA A 10 7.15 -15.05 -4.51
C ALA A 10 8.16 -14.13 -3.82
N GLU A 11 8.68 -13.13 -4.54
CA GLU A 11 9.57 -12.11 -3.95
C GLU A 11 8.84 -11.29 -2.90
N HIS A 12 7.56 -10.98 -3.12
CA HIS A 12 6.76 -10.30 -2.13
C HIS A 12 6.56 -11.15 -0.87
N THR A 13 6.16 -12.42 -1.01
CA THR A 13 6.03 -13.32 0.16
C THR A 13 7.36 -13.50 0.89
N ASN A 14 8.48 -13.58 0.17
CA ASN A 14 9.79 -13.71 0.80
C ASN A 14 10.18 -12.43 1.54
N TRP A 15 9.97 -11.25 0.93
CA TRP A 15 10.16 -9.96 1.59
C TRP A 15 9.30 -9.84 2.85
N LEU A 16 8.04 -10.27 2.79
CA LEU A 16 7.16 -10.30 3.96
C LEU A 16 7.69 -11.24 5.07
N ALA A 17 8.35 -12.34 4.71
CA ALA A 17 8.90 -13.30 5.68
C ALA A 17 10.21 -12.84 6.33
N THR A 18 10.98 -11.99 5.64
CA THR A 18 12.32 -11.58 6.09
C THR A 18 12.39 -10.14 6.59
N THR A 19 11.35 -9.34 6.37
CA THR A 19 11.34 -7.95 6.83
C THR A 19 10.96 -7.89 8.30
N ASP A 20 11.87 -7.34 9.10
CA ASP A 20 11.70 -7.14 10.55
C ASP A 20 10.85 -5.88 10.81
N THR A 21 9.61 -5.89 10.34
CA THR A 21 8.61 -4.85 10.60
C THR A 21 7.34 -5.48 11.14
N GLU A 22 6.69 -4.78 12.09
CA GLU A 22 5.36 -5.17 12.54
C GLU A 22 4.36 -4.94 11.38
N MET A 23 3.98 -6.05 10.73
CA MET A 23 3.03 -6.04 9.63
C MET A 23 1.68 -6.56 10.09
N THR A 24 0.67 -5.69 10.03
CA THR A 24 -0.71 -6.09 10.22
C THR A 24 -1.31 -6.54 8.90
N TYR A 25 -1.93 -7.71 8.86
CA TYR A 25 -2.68 -8.17 7.67
C TYR A 25 -4.17 -8.05 7.91
N ILE A 26 -4.86 -7.39 6.98
CA ILE A 26 -6.32 -7.22 7.01
C ILE A 26 -6.95 -7.66 5.68
N GLY A 27 -8.17 -8.18 5.74
CA GLY A 27 -8.88 -8.68 4.56
C GLY A 27 -8.73 -10.18 4.36
N LYS A 28 -8.64 -10.62 3.11
CA LYS A 28 -8.71 -12.02 2.69
C LYS A 28 -7.42 -12.80 2.99
N THR A 29 -7.60 -14.01 3.52
CA THR A 29 -6.52 -15.00 3.66
C THR A 29 -6.06 -15.49 2.28
N LEU A 30 -4.88 -16.09 2.19
CA LEU A 30 -4.32 -16.55 0.91
C LEU A 30 -5.27 -17.50 0.14
N ALA A 31 -6.04 -18.32 0.85
CA ALA A 31 -6.99 -19.25 0.26
C ALA A 31 -8.25 -18.58 -0.32
N GLU A 32 -8.59 -17.38 0.14
CA GLU A 32 -9.79 -16.63 -0.27
C GLU A 32 -9.50 -15.62 -1.39
N ARG A 33 -8.21 -15.40 -1.71
CA ARG A 33 -7.79 -14.42 -2.71
C ARG A 33 -8.18 -14.85 -4.12
N THR A 34 -8.63 -13.87 -4.87
CA THR A 34 -9.03 -13.97 -6.26
C THR A 34 -8.16 -13.03 -7.11
N PRO A 35 -8.04 -13.25 -8.43
CA PRO A 35 -7.30 -12.34 -9.31
C PRO A 35 -7.86 -10.91 -9.34
N LEU A 36 -9.10 -10.71 -8.89
CA LEU A 36 -9.77 -9.41 -8.83
C LEU A 36 -9.48 -8.65 -7.53
N ASP A 37 -8.88 -9.31 -6.53
CA ASP A 37 -8.54 -8.62 -5.28
C ASP A 37 -7.39 -7.63 -5.49
N THR A 38 -7.49 -6.53 -4.75
CA THR A 38 -6.48 -5.47 -4.68
C THR A 38 -5.63 -5.69 -3.43
N THR A 39 -4.32 -5.63 -3.60
CA THR A 39 -3.35 -5.61 -2.50
C THR A 39 -2.88 -4.19 -2.28
N VAL A 40 -3.03 -3.69 -1.05
CA VAL A 40 -2.50 -2.38 -0.64
C VAL A 40 -1.63 -2.58 0.59
N THR A 41 -0.38 -2.14 0.54
CA THR A 41 0.49 -2.03 1.71
C THR A 41 0.71 -0.57 2.02
N TYR A 42 0.47 -0.15 3.26
CA TYR A 42 0.64 1.23 3.70
C TYR A 42 1.38 1.26 5.03
N CYS A 43 2.31 2.21 5.19
CA CYS A 43 3.19 2.26 6.34
C CYS A 43 3.31 3.65 6.96
N SER A 44 3.67 3.70 8.24
CA SER A 44 3.73 4.92 9.03
C SER A 44 4.96 5.78 8.78
N ASP A 45 6.07 5.21 8.31
CA ASP A 45 7.34 5.93 8.20
C ASP A 45 7.84 5.98 6.76
N ALA A 46 8.39 7.13 6.39
CA ALA A 46 9.07 7.36 5.13
C ALA A 46 10.37 8.11 5.41
N GLN A 47 11.51 7.47 5.19
CA GLN A 47 12.84 8.06 5.42
C GLN A 47 13.71 7.90 4.16
N GLY A 48 14.02 9.02 3.50
CA GLY A 48 14.73 9.00 2.23
C GLY A 48 13.92 8.20 1.18
N PRO A 49 14.52 7.21 0.50
CA PRO A 49 13.81 6.37 -0.45
C PRO A 49 13.05 5.19 0.19
N VAL A 50 13.18 4.99 1.51
CA VAL A 50 12.64 3.82 2.21
C VAL A 50 11.29 4.10 2.85
N CYS A 51 10.31 3.26 2.55
CA CYS A 51 9.01 3.19 3.23
C CYS A 51 9.03 2.05 4.26
N GLY A 52 8.60 2.30 5.49
CA GLY A 52 8.64 1.33 6.58
C GLY A 52 7.93 1.79 7.85
N GLY A 53 8.39 1.31 9.01
CA GLY A 53 7.71 1.52 10.29
C GLY A 53 6.58 0.53 10.50
N ALA A 54 5.47 0.98 11.11
CA ALA A 54 4.28 0.16 11.27
C ALA A 54 3.57 0.05 9.91
N CYS A 55 3.53 -1.15 9.35
CA CYS A 55 2.93 -1.40 8.04
C CYS A 55 1.63 -2.20 8.19
N THR A 56 0.66 -1.91 7.35
CA THR A 56 -0.55 -2.72 7.20
C THR A 56 -0.71 -3.13 5.74
N THR A 57 -1.00 -4.40 5.50
CA THR A 57 -1.34 -4.91 4.17
C THR A 57 -2.80 -5.34 4.14
N TYR A 58 -3.58 -4.69 3.28
CA TYR A 58 -4.93 -5.08 2.91
C TYR A 58 -4.92 -5.94 1.65
N VAL A 59 -5.72 -7.01 1.66
CA VAL A 59 -6.07 -7.74 0.44
C VAL A 59 -7.57 -7.96 0.36
N GLY A 60 -8.20 -7.50 -0.71
CA GLY A 60 -9.63 -7.71 -0.92
C GLY A 60 -10.22 -6.83 -2.01
N GLY A 61 -11.55 -6.79 -2.06
CA GLY A 61 -12.30 -5.99 -3.00
C GLY A 61 -12.50 -4.53 -2.55
N PRO A 62 -13.53 -3.86 -3.08
CA PRO A 62 -13.78 -2.45 -2.84
C PRO A 62 -14.04 -2.14 -1.37
N LYS A 63 -13.29 -1.20 -0.80
CA LYS A 63 -13.43 -0.79 0.60
C LYS A 63 -12.77 0.57 0.85
N CYS A 64 -13.41 1.39 1.68
CA CYS A 64 -12.73 2.51 2.32
C CYS A 64 -12.00 2.03 3.58
N LEU A 65 -10.67 2.11 3.56
CA LEU A 65 -9.79 1.70 4.65
C LEU A 65 -9.46 2.92 5.51
N ALA A 66 -9.59 2.77 6.82
CA ALA A 66 -8.97 3.70 7.77
C ALA A 66 -7.46 3.41 7.79
N ALA A 67 -6.66 4.40 7.43
CA ALA A 67 -5.21 4.30 7.32
C ALA A 67 -4.53 5.52 7.97
N PRO A 68 -4.84 5.87 9.23
CA PRO A 68 -4.28 7.04 9.90
C PRO A 68 -2.76 6.93 10.01
N ASN A 69 -2.08 8.09 10.01
CA ASN A 69 -0.63 8.21 10.12
C ASN A 69 0.15 7.50 9.00
N THR A 70 -0.49 7.24 7.86
CA THR A 70 0.19 6.64 6.71
C THR A 70 1.03 7.70 6.02
N ASN A 71 2.29 7.38 5.76
CA ASN A 71 3.22 8.26 5.05
C ASN A 71 3.68 7.70 3.70
N CYS A 72 3.42 6.42 3.44
CA CYS A 72 3.69 5.82 2.15
C CYS A 72 2.76 4.64 1.87
N VAL A 73 2.36 4.50 0.61
CA VAL A 73 1.40 3.50 0.14
C VAL A 73 1.98 2.78 -1.07
N ARG A 74 1.73 1.49 -1.18
CA ARG A 74 1.97 0.68 -2.37
C ARG A 74 0.70 -0.09 -2.68
N ALA A 75 0.31 -0.13 -3.94
CA ALA A 75 -0.82 -0.94 -4.39
C ALA A 75 -0.48 -1.66 -5.70
N ASP A 76 -1.10 -2.81 -5.93
CA ASP A 76 -1.03 -3.55 -7.20
C ASP A 76 -2.05 -3.04 -8.24
N ARG A 77 -3.02 -2.23 -7.81
CA ARG A 77 -4.03 -1.56 -8.63
C ARG A 77 -4.09 -0.08 -8.26
N ASN A 78 -4.74 0.71 -9.12
CA ASN A 78 -4.92 2.13 -8.82
C ASN A 78 -5.92 2.29 -7.68
N VAL A 79 -5.44 2.76 -6.53
CA VAL A 79 -6.26 3.09 -5.35
C VAL A 79 -6.19 4.59 -5.10
N ALA A 80 -7.17 5.13 -4.39
CA ALA A 80 -7.12 6.53 -3.97
C ALA A 80 -6.62 6.64 -2.53
N PHE A 81 -5.73 7.58 -2.24
CA PHE A 81 -5.27 7.90 -0.89
C PHE A 81 -5.69 9.32 -0.53
N CYS A 82 -6.19 9.50 0.68
CA CYS A 82 -6.90 10.70 1.09
C CYS A 82 -6.31 11.24 2.40
N ALA A 83 -6.13 12.56 2.48
CA ALA A 83 -5.68 13.24 3.69
C ALA A 83 -6.79 13.39 4.75
N ASN A 84 -8.04 13.14 4.35
CA ASN A 84 -9.23 13.16 5.20
C ASN A 84 -9.63 11.74 5.61
N ASP A 85 -10.39 11.66 6.70
CA ASP A 85 -11.08 10.44 7.08
C ASP A 85 -12.28 10.21 6.14
N GLY A 86 -12.63 8.94 5.86
CA GLY A 86 -13.86 8.60 5.13
C GLY A 86 -13.77 8.63 3.59
N CYS A 87 -12.57 8.58 3.01
CA CYS A 87 -12.34 8.46 1.57
C CYS A 87 -13.00 9.54 0.70
N SER A 88 -12.84 10.81 1.10
CA SER A 88 -13.21 11.99 0.30
C SER A 88 -11.97 12.82 -0.07
N ASP A 89 -12.03 13.51 -1.22
CA ASP A 89 -10.96 14.39 -1.73
C ASP A 89 -9.59 13.70 -1.80
N CYS A 90 -9.56 12.57 -2.52
CA CYS A 90 -8.42 11.68 -2.61
C CYS A 90 -7.56 11.96 -3.85
N ASN A 91 -6.29 11.59 -3.78
CA ASN A 91 -5.39 11.51 -4.93
C ASN A 91 -5.24 10.05 -5.36
N PHE A 92 -5.02 9.80 -6.64
CA PHE A 92 -4.85 8.45 -7.14
C PHE A 92 -3.40 7.99 -7.05
N PHE A 93 -3.21 6.70 -6.75
CA PHE A 93 -1.90 6.07 -6.65
C PHE A 93 -1.10 6.19 -7.95
N ASN A 94 -1.74 6.20 -9.12
CA ASN A 94 -1.09 6.41 -10.41
C ASN A 94 -0.50 7.82 -10.57
N ASP A 95 -1.07 8.82 -9.91
CA ASP A 95 -0.61 10.22 -9.94
C ASP A 95 0.46 10.49 -8.88
N CYS A 96 1.13 9.44 -8.40
CA CYS A 96 2.15 9.56 -7.39
C CYS A 96 3.28 10.52 -7.80
N GLY A 97 3.39 11.64 -7.09
CA GLY A 97 4.42 12.64 -7.38
C GLY A 97 5.83 12.15 -7.06
N THR A 98 6.02 11.46 -5.93
CA THR A 98 7.34 10.94 -5.50
C THR A 98 7.26 9.45 -5.25
N ARG A 99 7.88 8.67 -6.14
CA ARG A 99 8.05 7.21 -5.97
C ARG A 99 9.24 6.92 -5.07
N MET A 100 9.07 5.92 -4.22
CA MET A 100 10.04 5.39 -3.27
C MET A 100 10.45 3.97 -3.70
N ASP A 101 11.39 3.37 -2.97
CA ASP A 101 11.83 1.99 -3.22
C ASP A 101 10.64 1.02 -3.18
N ASN A 102 10.76 -0.10 -3.90
CA ASN A 102 9.71 -1.13 -4.02
C ASN A 102 8.36 -0.62 -4.56
N ASN A 103 8.37 0.47 -5.32
CA ASN A 103 7.18 1.11 -5.90
C ASN A 103 6.19 1.65 -4.86
N PHE A 104 6.67 1.98 -3.66
CA PHE A 104 5.89 2.80 -2.75
C PHE A 104 5.73 4.22 -3.32
N CYS A 105 4.59 4.82 -3.03
CA CYS A 105 4.35 6.23 -3.22
C CYS A 105 4.55 6.96 -1.91
N PHE A 106 5.27 8.07 -1.93
CA PHE A 106 5.33 8.97 -0.79
C PHE A 106 4.01 9.73 -0.67
N THR A 107 3.26 9.46 0.39
CA THR A 107 1.89 9.94 0.61
C THR A 107 1.74 10.42 2.05
N PRO A 108 2.47 11.47 2.46
CA PRO A 108 2.47 11.94 3.83
C PRO A 108 1.07 12.36 4.28
N HIS A 109 0.75 12.10 5.55
CA HIS A 109 -0.53 12.46 6.16
C HIS A 109 -1.77 11.78 5.53
N THR A 110 -1.58 10.62 4.88
CA THR A 110 -2.73 9.81 4.45
C THR A 110 -3.49 9.32 5.68
N LYS A 111 -4.82 9.43 5.64
CA LYS A 111 -5.74 9.00 6.70
C LYS A 111 -6.71 7.93 6.25
N SER A 112 -7.03 7.88 4.97
CA SER A 112 -7.87 6.84 4.41
C SER A 112 -7.42 6.43 3.01
N ILE A 113 -7.73 5.19 2.64
CA ILE A 113 -7.42 4.62 1.33
C ILE A 113 -8.69 4.01 0.75
N LEU A 114 -9.09 4.49 -0.42
CA LEU A 114 -10.19 3.92 -1.19
C LEU A 114 -9.66 2.85 -2.13
N VAL A 115 -10.02 1.61 -1.83
CA VAL A 115 -9.88 0.49 -2.76
C VAL A 115 -11.15 0.46 -3.61
N GLU A 116 -11.00 0.66 -4.92
CA GLU A 116 -12.09 0.56 -5.89
C GLU A 116 -12.08 -0.82 -6.58
N ALA A 117 -13.18 -1.15 -7.27
CA ALA A 117 -13.41 -2.43 -7.94
C ALA A 117 -12.65 -2.56 -9.27
#